data_AF-A0A834WUL3-F1
#
_entry.id   AF-A0A834WUL3-F1
#
_cell.length_a   1.000
_cell.length_b   1.000
_cell.length_c   1.000
_cell.angle_alpha   90.00
_cell.angle_beta   90.00
_cell.angle_gamma   90.00
#
_symmetry.space_group_name_H-M   'P 1'
#
loop_
_entity.id
_entity.type
_entity.pdbx_description
1 polymer ?
#
loop_
_entity_poly.entity_id
_entity_poly.type
_entity_poly.pdbx_seq_one_letter_code
_entity_poly.pdbx_strand_id
1 'polypeptide(L)'
;MLVNSDAYVGLALPGKAGSGFLSDYKYNLSITATPGGIIEMGSLIYFLCKALHLHGSVSGYCSVLRTFLSAFIASYEVNLWPEDNNPILILDILCKIYRGEFWDKGSYIDGPIWCLLCNLENEFPFQTVKLVQLLSSLCEGAWPAECVYNFLDKSVGVLTLFEISNDSLLDGSHIVEARQPVCVHGIKGLFIPVETRGHVLKAIGENTALVRWEVSFQMALF
;
A
#
# COMPACT_ATOMS: atom_id res chain seq x y z
N MET A 1 24.64 22.57 -27.62
CA MET A 1 25.67 22.78 -26.59
C MET A 1 24.98 22.60 -25.25
N LEU A 2 25.52 21.70 -24.43
CA LEU A 2 24.90 21.04 -23.27
C LEU A 2 24.28 22.01 -22.26
N VAL A 3 22.99 21.81 -21.94
CA VAL A 3 22.37 22.36 -20.74
C VAL A 3 22.47 21.28 -19.66
N ASN A 4 23.51 21.34 -18.84
CA ASN A 4 23.58 20.59 -17.59
C ASN A 4 22.59 21.25 -16.61
N SER A 5 21.44 20.63 -16.38
CA SER A 5 20.58 20.98 -15.25
C SER A 5 20.78 19.97 -14.13
N ASP A 6 21.76 20.22 -13.28
CA ASP A 6 21.81 19.57 -11.97
C ASP A 6 20.64 20.14 -11.15
N ALA A 7 19.58 19.37 -11.00
CA ALA A 7 18.44 19.73 -10.16
C ALA A 7 18.80 19.47 -8.70
N TYR A 8 19.21 20.51 -7.98
CA TYR A 8 19.44 20.45 -6.54
C TYR A 8 18.10 20.61 -5.81
N VAL A 9 17.58 19.52 -5.22
CA VAL A 9 16.51 19.64 -4.22
C VAL A 9 17.15 19.97 -2.88
N GLY A 10 17.44 21.25 -2.67
CA GLY A 10 17.76 21.75 -1.34
C GLY A 10 16.48 21.81 -0.50
N LEU A 11 16.30 20.89 0.43
CA LEU A 11 15.26 20.98 1.47
C LEU A 11 15.66 22.08 2.48
N ALA A 12 15.53 23.34 2.09
CA ALA A 12 15.55 24.47 3.02
C ALA A 12 14.10 24.72 3.46
N LEU A 13 13.76 24.27 4.68
CA LEU A 13 12.42 24.45 5.22
C LEU A 13 12.22 25.91 5.66
N PRO A 14 11.13 26.58 5.27
CA PRO A 14 10.88 27.96 5.68
C PRO A 14 10.57 28.01 7.18
N GLY A 15 11.49 28.60 7.95
CA GLY A 15 11.18 29.07 9.30
C GLY A 15 10.13 30.17 9.20
N LYS A 16 9.00 30.02 9.89
CA LYS A 16 8.01 31.10 10.05
C LYS A 16 8.72 32.31 10.68
N ALA A 17 8.74 33.43 9.96
CA ALA A 17 9.03 34.73 10.51
C ALA A 17 7.88 35.12 11.46
N GLY A 18 8.06 34.89 12.75
CA GLY A 18 7.06 35.24 13.76
C GLY A 18 7.48 34.75 15.13
N SER A 19 7.82 35.70 15.99
CA SER A 19 8.26 35.54 17.39
C SER A 19 7.49 34.46 18.16
N GLY A 20 8.19 33.39 18.53
CA GLY A 20 7.71 32.36 19.43
C GLY A 20 8.82 31.33 19.63
N PHE A 21 9.54 31.44 20.74
CA PHE A 21 10.63 30.54 21.14
C PHE A 21 10.19 29.06 21.03
N LEU A 22 10.69 28.35 20.02
CA LEU A 22 10.87 26.90 20.02
C LEU A 22 12.29 26.64 19.52
N SER A 23 13.16 26.45 20.50
CA SER A 23 14.56 25.99 20.47
C SER A 23 15.13 25.49 19.13
N ASP A 24 16.26 26.09 18.74
CA ASP A 24 17.35 25.57 17.91
C ASP A 24 17.25 24.09 17.47
N TYR A 25 16.74 23.84 16.28
CA TYR A 25 16.92 22.54 15.62
C TYR A 25 18.25 22.55 14.85
N LYS A 26 19.29 21.98 15.46
CA LYS A 26 20.68 21.95 14.95
C LYS A 26 20.99 20.66 14.18
N TYR A 27 20.19 20.31 13.18
CA TYR A 27 20.50 19.19 12.28
C TYR A 27 20.11 19.54 10.83
N ASN A 28 21.10 19.87 10.01
CA ASN A 28 20.95 19.97 8.56
C ASN A 28 21.21 18.58 7.97
N LEU A 29 20.18 17.94 7.43
CA LEU A 29 20.32 16.69 6.67
C LEU A 29 20.12 17.00 5.18
N SER A 30 21.23 17.15 4.46
CA SER A 30 21.21 17.35 3.01
C SER A 30 21.14 15.99 2.31
N ILE A 31 20.04 15.73 1.62
CA ILE A 31 19.97 14.62 0.66
C ILE A 31 20.34 15.19 -0.70
N THR A 32 21.40 14.66 -1.31
CA THR A 32 21.76 14.98 -2.69
C THR A 32 21.14 13.90 -3.59
N ALA A 33 19.98 14.21 -4.19
CA ALA A 33 19.41 13.38 -5.24
C ALA A 33 19.95 13.85 -6.59
N THR A 34 20.79 13.04 -7.25
CA THR A 34 21.24 13.31 -8.61
C THR A 34 20.22 12.77 -9.61
N PRO A 35 19.88 13.51 -10.69
CA PRO A 35 19.08 12.95 -11.78
C PRO A 35 19.71 11.66 -12.32
N GLY A 36 18.96 10.55 -12.32
CA GLY A 36 19.47 9.22 -12.69
C GLY A 36 20.27 8.49 -11.60
N GLY A 37 20.38 9.06 -10.40
CA GLY A 37 20.98 8.40 -9.24
C GLY A 37 20.06 7.34 -8.65
N ILE A 38 20.64 6.23 -8.19
CA ILE A 38 19.92 5.17 -7.50
C ILE A 38 19.94 5.48 -5.99
N ILE A 39 18.76 5.63 -5.38
CA ILE A 39 18.63 5.65 -3.92
C ILE A 39 18.42 4.22 -3.45
N GLU A 40 19.39 3.66 -2.75
CA GLU A 40 19.25 2.34 -2.15
C GLU A 40 18.14 2.33 -1.09
N MET A 41 17.30 1.29 -1.13
CA MET A 41 16.16 1.11 -0.23
C MET A 41 16.56 1.20 1.26
N GLY A 42 17.68 0.58 1.64
CA GLY A 42 18.17 0.60 3.01
C GLY A 42 18.55 2.00 3.51
N SER A 43 19.18 2.80 2.64
CA SER A 43 19.52 4.21 2.95
C SER A 43 18.28 5.06 3.12
N LEU A 44 17.23 4.80 2.34
CA LEU A 44 15.94 5.46 2.50
C LEU A 44 15.25 5.08 3.82
N ILE A 45 15.16 3.79 4.13
CA ILE A 45 14.55 3.32 5.39
C ILE A 45 15.24 3.96 6.58
N TYR A 46 16.58 3.98 6.58
CA TYR A 46 17.36 4.60 7.63
C TYR A 46 17.08 6.11 7.76
N PHE A 47 17.02 6.83 6.64
CA PHE A 47 16.66 8.25 6.63
C PHE A 47 15.28 8.50 7.24
N LEU A 48 14.26 7.75 6.80
CA LEU A 48 12.88 7.90 7.26
C LEU A 48 12.74 7.57 8.75
N CYS A 49 13.37 6.47 9.20
CA CYS A 49 13.39 6.09 10.62
C CYS A 49 14.05 7.17 11.47
N LYS A 50 15.18 7.72 11.03
CA LYS A 50 15.89 8.76 11.75
C LYS A 50 15.08 10.06 11.79
N ALA A 51 14.44 10.44 10.69
CA ALA A 51 13.58 11.61 10.64
C ALA A 51 12.38 11.48 11.60
N LEU A 52 11.71 10.33 11.61
CA LEU A 52 10.61 10.03 12.54
C LEU A 52 11.07 10.02 14.01
N HIS A 53 12.26 9.48 14.29
CA HIS A 53 12.82 9.45 15.64
C HIS A 53 13.20 10.84 16.16
N LEU A 54 13.79 11.70 15.30
CA LEU A 54 14.23 13.04 15.70
C LEU A 54 13.08 14.04 15.85
N HIS A 55 12.07 13.96 14.99
CA HIS A 55 11.06 15.01 14.88
C HIS A 55 9.68 14.60 15.41
N GLY A 56 9.46 13.32 15.72
CA GLY A 56 8.14 12.82 16.14
C GLY A 56 7.06 13.04 15.08
N SER A 57 5.79 12.93 15.48
CA SER A 57 4.63 13.18 14.61
C SER A 57 4.32 14.69 14.52
N VAL A 58 5.32 15.49 14.15
CA VAL A 58 5.11 16.92 13.88
C VAL A 58 4.59 17.06 12.45
N SER A 59 3.39 17.62 12.29
CA SER A 59 2.62 17.61 11.03
C SER A 59 3.40 18.10 9.81
N GLY A 60 4.22 19.15 9.96
CA GLY A 60 5.03 19.70 8.87
C GLY A 60 6.10 18.74 8.35
N TYR A 61 6.71 17.94 9.23
CA TYR A 61 7.69 16.92 8.83
C TYR A 61 7.00 15.72 8.19
N CYS A 62 5.86 15.29 8.75
CA CYS A 62 5.04 14.23 8.16
C CYS A 62 4.65 14.56 6.72
N SER A 63 4.24 15.79 6.41
CA SER A 63 3.94 16.20 5.03
C SER A 63 5.10 16.01 4.05
N VAL A 64 6.33 16.37 4.43
CA VAL A 64 7.52 16.18 3.57
C VAL A 64 7.83 14.69 3.39
N LEU A 65 7.76 13.91 4.48
CA LEU A 65 7.99 12.47 4.43
C LEU A 65 6.94 11.75 3.58
N ARG A 66 5.66 12.17 3.64
CA ARG A 66 4.58 11.67 2.78
C ARG A 66 4.88 11.90 1.32
N THR A 67 5.24 13.13 0.91
CA THR A 67 5.59 13.43 -0.48
C THR A 67 6.75 12.56 -0.96
N PHE A 68 7.77 12.38 -0.13
CA PHE A 68 8.91 11.55 -0.48
C PHE A 68 8.52 10.07 -0.64
N LEU A 69 7.76 9.52 0.31
CA LEU A 69 7.28 8.13 0.27
C LEU A 69 6.32 7.87 -0.88
N SER A 70 5.47 8.84 -1.19
CA SER A 70 4.57 8.82 -2.32
C SER A 70 5.33 8.70 -3.64
N ALA A 71 6.31 9.59 -3.85
CA ALA A 71 7.17 9.54 -5.02
C ALA A 71 7.97 8.23 -5.08
N PHE A 72 8.43 7.73 -3.93
CA PHE A 72 9.13 6.45 -3.83
C PHE A 72 8.23 5.28 -4.26
N ILE A 73 7.02 5.17 -3.71
CA ILE A 73 6.05 4.10 -4.05
C ILE A 73 5.62 4.21 -5.51
N ALA A 74 5.48 5.43 -6.05
CA ALA A 74 5.18 5.62 -7.47
C ALA A 74 6.34 5.20 -8.40
N SER A 75 7.59 5.32 -7.94
CA SER A 75 8.79 5.04 -8.73
C SER A 75 9.18 3.56 -8.73
N TYR A 76 8.83 2.82 -7.68
CA TYR A 76 9.01 1.38 -7.62
C TYR A 76 7.70 0.73 -8.07
N GLU A 77 7.71 0.02 -9.20
CA GLU A 77 6.56 -0.82 -9.56
C GLU A 77 6.17 -1.66 -8.34
N VAL A 78 4.92 -1.53 -7.91
CA VAL A 78 4.35 -2.14 -6.70
C VAL A 78 4.19 -3.66 -6.87
N ASN A 79 5.15 -4.33 -7.48
CA ASN A 79 5.35 -5.76 -7.30
C ASN A 79 5.78 -5.89 -5.84
N LEU A 80 4.85 -6.34 -5.01
CA LEU A 80 4.94 -6.44 -3.55
C LEU A 80 6.20 -7.22 -3.12
N TRP A 81 7.30 -6.48 -3.08
CA TRP A 81 8.50 -6.53 -2.25
C TRP A 81 8.98 -7.96 -1.94
N PRO A 82 10.09 -8.41 -2.54
CA PRO A 82 10.58 -9.76 -2.34
C PRO A 82 10.96 -10.02 -0.88
N GLU A 83 11.15 -11.31 -0.57
CA GLU A 83 11.33 -12.01 0.72
C GLU A 83 12.36 -11.44 1.73
N ASP A 84 12.97 -10.29 1.46
CA ASP A 84 13.90 -9.60 2.36
C ASP A 84 13.11 -8.78 3.39
N ASN A 85 13.55 -8.73 4.65
CA ASN A 85 12.89 -8.09 5.82
C ASN A 85 12.53 -6.58 5.70
N ASN A 86 12.65 -5.96 4.53
CA ASN A 86 12.44 -4.53 4.27
C ASN A 86 10.97 -4.06 4.08
N PRO A 87 9.98 -4.85 3.59
CA PRO A 87 8.61 -4.38 3.39
C PRO A 87 7.87 -4.13 4.69
N ILE A 88 8.20 -4.89 5.74
CA ILE A 88 7.62 -4.68 7.08
C ILE A 88 8.03 -3.30 7.60
N LEU A 89 9.30 -2.91 7.42
CA LEU A 89 9.81 -1.62 7.89
C LEU A 89 9.13 -0.44 7.18
N ILE A 90 8.80 -0.57 5.90
CA ILE A 90 8.14 0.53 5.18
C ILE A 90 6.67 0.59 5.47
N LEU A 91 6.01 -0.55 5.64
CA LEU A 91 4.66 -0.57 6.16
C LEU A 91 4.58 0.07 7.55
N ASP A 92 5.52 -0.22 8.44
CA ASP A 92 5.62 0.39 9.77
C ASP A 92 5.83 1.91 9.69
N ILE A 93 6.67 2.38 8.77
CA ILE A 93 6.89 3.80 8.52
C ILE A 93 5.61 4.47 8.01
N LEU A 94 4.91 3.85 7.05
CA LEU A 94 3.64 4.35 6.52
C LEU A 94 2.60 4.44 7.63
N CYS A 95 2.46 3.41 8.46
CA CYS A 95 1.55 3.39 9.59
C CYS A 95 1.80 4.54 10.57
N LYS A 96 3.07 4.93 10.78
CA LYS A 96 3.43 6.05 11.65
C LYS A 96 3.16 7.41 11.02
N ILE A 97 3.39 7.55 9.71
CA ILE A 97 3.25 8.83 9.00
C ILE A 97 1.80 9.18 8.71
N TYR A 98 0.98 8.17 8.44
CA TYR A 98 -0.43 8.31 8.07
C TYR A 98 -1.40 8.00 9.22
N ARG A 99 -0.87 7.89 10.44
CA ARG A 99 -1.66 7.55 11.63
C ARG A 99 -2.82 8.54 11.81
N GLY A 100 -4.05 8.02 11.76
CA GLY A 100 -5.26 8.83 11.92
C GLY A 100 -5.55 9.82 10.79
N GLU A 101 -4.95 9.63 9.63
CA GLU A 101 -5.19 10.45 8.45
C GLU A 101 -5.64 9.55 7.30
N PHE A 102 -6.87 9.75 6.81
CA PHE A 102 -7.36 9.05 5.63
C PHE A 102 -7.24 9.92 4.38
N TRP A 103 -6.86 9.29 3.28
CA TRP A 103 -6.35 9.94 2.08
C TRP A 103 -7.45 10.48 1.17
N ASP A 104 -7.14 11.55 0.44
CA ASP A 104 -7.95 11.94 -0.72
C ASP A 104 -7.51 11.12 -1.94
N LYS A 105 -8.45 10.38 -2.54
CA LYS A 105 -8.23 9.57 -3.74
C LYS A 105 -7.70 10.40 -4.93
N GLY A 106 -7.96 11.71 -4.95
CA GLY A 106 -7.46 12.63 -5.98
C GLY A 106 -6.10 13.27 -5.68
N SER A 107 -5.54 13.03 -4.49
CA SER A 107 -4.26 13.63 -4.07
C SER A 107 -3.10 12.99 -4.81
N TYR A 108 -2.23 13.80 -5.41
CA TYR A 108 -0.98 13.32 -5.99
C TYR A 108 -0.07 12.68 -4.93
N ILE A 109 -0.11 13.19 -3.70
CA ILE A 109 0.68 12.67 -2.59
C ILE A 109 0.09 11.34 -2.09
N ASP A 110 -1.22 11.21 -2.03
CA ASP A 110 -1.81 10.03 -1.40
C ASP A 110 -2.22 8.94 -2.39
N GLY A 111 -2.28 9.26 -3.69
CA GLY A 111 -2.59 8.33 -4.78
C GLY A 111 -1.71 7.07 -4.79
N PRO A 112 -0.37 7.17 -4.68
CA PRO A 112 0.49 6.00 -4.62
C PRO A 112 0.22 5.10 -3.40
N ILE A 113 -0.15 5.68 -2.26
CA ILE A 113 -0.49 4.89 -1.07
C ILE A 113 -1.88 4.25 -1.25
N TRP A 114 -2.82 4.95 -1.87
CA TRP A 114 -4.12 4.39 -2.27
C TRP A 114 -3.95 3.18 -3.18
N CYS A 115 -3.06 3.27 -4.17
CA CYS A 115 -2.70 2.14 -5.02
C CYS A 115 -2.10 0.98 -4.23
N LEU A 116 -1.20 1.25 -3.27
CA LEU A 116 -0.65 0.22 -2.40
C LEU A 116 -1.75 -0.48 -1.57
N LEU A 117 -2.69 0.29 -1.00
CA LEU A 117 -3.81 -0.25 -0.24
C LEU A 117 -4.72 -1.13 -1.13
N CYS A 118 -5.03 -0.66 -2.35
CA CYS A 118 -5.79 -1.44 -3.32
C CYS A 118 -5.03 -2.71 -3.73
N ASN A 119 -3.71 -2.67 -3.86
CA ASN A 119 -2.92 -3.87 -4.18
C ASN A 119 -2.95 -4.89 -3.04
N LEU A 120 -2.85 -4.44 -1.78
CA LEU A 120 -2.96 -5.32 -0.62
C LEU A 120 -4.36 -5.93 -0.49
N GLU A 121 -5.42 -5.17 -0.75
CA GLU A 121 -6.80 -5.68 -0.82
C GLU A 121 -6.98 -6.65 -1.98
N ASN A 122 -6.39 -6.35 -3.13
CA ASN A 122 -6.42 -7.23 -4.30
C ASN A 122 -5.73 -8.58 -4.03
N GLU A 123 -4.84 -8.64 -3.04
CA GLU A 123 -4.15 -9.85 -2.61
C GLU A 123 -4.85 -10.61 -1.46
N PHE A 124 -6.01 -10.14 -0.98
CA PHE A 124 -6.75 -10.86 0.07
C PHE A 124 -7.09 -12.30 -0.38
N PRO A 125 -6.79 -13.34 0.44
CA PRO A 125 -6.40 -13.29 1.85
C PRO A 125 -4.89 -13.40 2.13
N PHE A 126 -4.03 -13.44 1.11
CA PHE A 126 -2.60 -13.74 1.27
C PHE A 126 -1.82 -12.66 2.04
N GLN A 127 -2.13 -11.38 1.86
CA GLN A 127 -1.47 -10.26 2.57
C GLN A 127 -2.33 -9.67 3.70
N THR A 128 -3.28 -10.43 4.24
CA THR A 128 -4.26 -9.91 5.22
C THR A 128 -3.59 -9.21 6.41
N VAL A 129 -2.46 -9.74 6.91
CA VAL A 129 -1.74 -9.12 8.05
C VAL A 129 -1.27 -7.71 7.70
N LYS A 130 -0.68 -7.50 6.53
CA LYS A 130 -0.19 -6.19 6.08
C LYS A 130 -1.36 -5.22 5.83
N LEU A 131 -2.43 -5.71 5.21
CA LEU A 131 -3.65 -4.94 4.97
C LEU A 131 -4.27 -4.46 6.30
N VAL A 132 -4.49 -5.38 7.24
CA VAL A 132 -5.07 -5.07 8.56
C VAL A 132 -4.16 -4.12 9.34
N GLN A 133 -2.84 -4.30 9.29
CA GLN A 133 -1.89 -3.41 9.95
C GLN A 133 -2.03 -1.97 9.44
N LEU A 134 -2.04 -1.78 8.12
CA LEU A 134 -2.17 -0.46 7.51
C LEU A 134 -3.54 0.16 7.85
N LEU A 135 -4.63 -0.57 7.62
CA LEU A 135 -5.98 -0.10 7.91
C LEU A 135 -6.15 0.28 9.39
N SER A 136 -5.59 -0.52 10.32
CA SER A 136 -5.66 -0.24 11.76
C SER A 136 -4.99 1.09 12.11
N SER A 137 -3.86 1.42 11.48
CA SER A 137 -3.19 2.71 11.70
C SER A 137 -3.98 3.90 11.15
N LEU A 138 -4.74 3.68 10.09
CA LEU A 138 -5.58 4.70 9.45
C LEU A 138 -6.86 4.94 10.25
N CYS A 139 -7.37 3.95 10.99
CA CYS A 139 -8.61 4.06 11.78
C CYS A 139 -8.53 4.97 13.03
N GLU A 140 -7.44 5.71 13.25
CA GLU A 140 -7.33 6.57 14.43
C GLU A 140 -8.10 7.87 14.28
N GLY A 141 -9.38 7.84 14.69
CA GLY A 141 -10.29 8.98 14.65
C GLY A 141 -11.60 8.62 13.97
N ALA A 142 -12.67 9.37 14.27
CA ALA A 142 -14.01 9.04 13.78
C ALA A 142 -14.12 9.07 12.26
N TRP A 143 -13.62 10.14 11.61
CA TRP A 143 -13.70 10.28 10.16
C TRP A 143 -12.79 9.29 9.41
N PRO A 144 -11.51 9.10 9.78
CA PRO A 144 -10.67 8.07 9.17
C PRO A 144 -11.22 6.65 9.33
N ALA A 145 -11.82 6.32 10.49
CA ALA A 145 -12.46 5.03 10.71
C ALA A 145 -13.66 4.82 9.79
N GLU A 146 -14.51 5.83 9.59
CA GLU A 146 -15.61 5.78 8.63
C GLU A 146 -15.09 5.57 7.19
N CYS A 147 -13.99 6.22 6.82
CA CYS A 147 -13.39 6.01 5.52
C CYS A 147 -12.83 4.58 5.33
N VAL A 148 -12.18 4.01 6.35
CA VAL A 148 -11.75 2.60 6.32
C VAL A 148 -12.94 1.65 6.22
N TYR A 149 -14.01 1.90 6.98
CA TYR A 149 -15.24 1.12 6.86
C TYR A 149 -15.80 1.16 5.44
N ASN A 150 -15.92 2.36 4.86
CA ASN A 150 -16.42 2.54 3.49
C ASN A 150 -15.51 1.88 2.43
N PHE A 151 -14.20 1.82 2.68
CA PHE A 151 -13.27 1.07 1.83
C PHE A 151 -13.52 -0.43 1.90
N LEU A 152 -13.66 -0.98 3.12
CA LEU A 152 -13.92 -2.39 3.36
C LEU A 152 -15.31 -2.83 2.86
N ASP A 153 -16.34 -2.02 3.06
CA ASP A 153 -17.71 -2.27 2.57
C ASP A 153 -17.77 -2.37 1.04
N LYS A 154 -16.90 -1.63 0.35
CA LYS A 154 -16.76 -1.65 -1.11
C LYS A 154 -15.71 -2.65 -1.60
N SER A 155 -14.97 -3.30 -0.71
CA SER A 155 -13.97 -4.29 -1.09
C SER A 155 -14.67 -5.51 -1.69
N VAL A 156 -14.16 -5.96 -2.83
CA VAL A 156 -14.78 -7.04 -3.59
C VAL A 156 -13.73 -8.04 -3.99
N GLY A 157 -13.95 -9.27 -3.56
CA GLY A 157 -13.29 -10.43 -4.10
C GLY A 157 -12.23 -11.08 -3.23
N VAL A 158 -11.92 -12.31 -3.61
CA VAL A 158 -11.01 -13.20 -2.88
C VAL A 158 -10.10 -13.89 -3.86
N LEU A 159 -8.82 -13.94 -3.53
CA LEU A 159 -7.87 -14.81 -4.22
C LEU A 159 -7.90 -16.22 -3.65
N THR A 160 -7.96 -17.21 -4.54
CA THR A 160 -7.69 -18.60 -4.18
C THR A 160 -6.84 -19.26 -5.24
N LEU A 161 -6.11 -20.29 -4.82
CA LEU A 161 -5.61 -21.30 -5.73
C LEU A 161 -6.78 -22.18 -6.17
N PHE A 162 -6.99 -22.29 -7.47
CA PHE A 162 -8.09 -23.04 -8.05
C PHE A 162 -7.58 -24.00 -9.12
N GLU A 163 -8.10 -25.22 -9.11
CA GLU A 163 -7.79 -26.23 -10.12
C GLU A 163 -8.70 -26.03 -11.33
N ILE A 164 -8.10 -25.60 -12.44
CA ILE A 164 -8.79 -25.38 -13.71
C ILE A 164 -8.96 -26.73 -14.40
N SER A 165 -10.21 -27.09 -14.67
CA SER A 165 -10.58 -28.17 -15.60
C SER A 165 -11.05 -27.57 -16.92
N ASN A 166 -10.91 -28.31 -18.04
CA ASN A 166 -11.37 -27.84 -19.37
C ASN A 166 -12.83 -27.40 -19.38
N ASP A 167 -13.66 -27.95 -18.49
CA ASP A 167 -15.07 -27.58 -18.38
C ASP A 167 -15.31 -26.28 -17.58
N SER A 168 -14.34 -25.83 -16.78
CA SER A 168 -14.46 -24.64 -15.93
C SER A 168 -14.12 -23.32 -16.64
N LEU A 169 -13.55 -23.40 -17.84
CA LEU A 169 -13.14 -22.23 -18.62
C LEU A 169 -14.30 -21.71 -19.46
N LEU A 170 -14.57 -20.40 -19.37
CA LEU A 170 -15.46 -19.75 -20.31
C LEU A 170 -14.68 -19.40 -21.58
N ASP A 171 -15.00 -20.11 -22.66
CA ASP A 171 -14.49 -20.02 -24.03
C ASP A 171 -13.63 -18.77 -24.34
N GLY A 172 -12.31 -18.95 -24.47
CA GLY A 172 -11.35 -17.92 -24.88
C GLY A 172 -11.11 -16.76 -23.90
N SER A 173 -11.77 -16.73 -22.74
CA SER A 173 -11.63 -15.69 -21.71
C SER A 173 -10.87 -16.21 -20.49
N HIS A 174 -10.08 -15.36 -19.83
CA HIS A 174 -9.43 -15.66 -18.55
C HIS A 174 -10.44 -15.73 -17.38
N ILE A 175 -11.68 -16.17 -17.63
CA ILE A 175 -12.77 -16.21 -16.66
C ILE A 175 -13.15 -17.66 -16.38
N VAL A 176 -13.28 -17.98 -15.10
CA VAL A 176 -13.74 -19.27 -14.59
C VAL A 176 -14.99 -19.09 -13.74
N GLU A 177 -15.78 -20.15 -13.62
CA GLU A 177 -16.97 -20.17 -12.77
C GLU A 177 -16.89 -21.30 -11.74
N ALA A 178 -17.24 -20.99 -10.49
CA ALA A 178 -17.23 -21.95 -9.39
C ALA A 178 -18.38 -22.96 -9.56
N ARG A 179 -18.08 -24.19 -9.97
CA ARG A 179 -19.09 -25.26 -10.09
C ARG A 179 -19.43 -25.94 -8.76
N GLN A 180 -18.61 -25.73 -7.75
CA GLN A 180 -18.79 -26.22 -6.39
C GLN A 180 -18.25 -25.17 -5.41
N PRO A 181 -18.65 -25.20 -4.12
CA PRO A 181 -18.13 -24.26 -3.14
C PRO A 181 -16.60 -24.34 -3.07
N VAL A 182 -15.92 -23.21 -3.29
CA VAL A 182 -14.44 -23.16 -3.25
C VAL A 182 -14.00 -22.75 -1.86
N CYS A 183 -13.21 -23.60 -1.19
CA CYS A 183 -12.66 -23.27 0.12
C CYS A 183 -11.57 -22.20 -0.01
N VAL A 184 -11.64 -21.16 0.81
CA VAL A 184 -10.59 -20.14 0.87
C VAL A 184 -9.46 -20.63 1.76
N HIS A 185 -8.26 -20.81 1.19
CA HIS A 185 -7.11 -21.29 1.95
C HIS A 185 -6.70 -20.28 3.02
N GLY A 186 -6.38 -20.76 4.23
CA GLY A 186 -5.97 -19.93 5.36
C GLY A 186 -7.11 -19.35 6.20
N ILE A 187 -8.38 -19.43 5.75
CA ILE A 187 -9.54 -18.94 6.51
C ILE A 187 -10.56 -20.06 6.69
N LYS A 188 -10.68 -20.59 7.91
CA LYS A 188 -11.67 -21.63 8.22
C LYS A 188 -13.08 -21.09 8.11
N GLY A 189 -13.94 -21.83 7.42
CA GLY A 189 -15.36 -21.52 7.29
C GLY A 189 -15.70 -20.51 6.19
N LEU A 190 -14.71 -19.99 5.45
CA LEU A 190 -14.95 -19.10 4.32
C LEU A 190 -14.97 -19.89 3.01
N PHE A 191 -16.09 -19.79 2.30
CA PHE A 191 -16.32 -20.47 1.03
C PHE A 191 -16.82 -19.49 -0.01
N ILE A 192 -16.33 -19.63 -1.24
CA ILE A 192 -16.89 -18.96 -2.41
C ILE A 192 -18.09 -19.77 -2.88
N PRO A 193 -19.28 -19.17 -3.03
CA PRO A 193 -20.48 -19.85 -3.50
C PRO A 193 -20.34 -20.40 -4.92
N VAL A 194 -21.19 -21.37 -5.24
CA VAL A 194 -21.36 -21.87 -6.61
C VAL A 194 -21.85 -20.73 -7.51
N GLU A 195 -21.53 -20.80 -8.81
CA GLU A 195 -21.88 -19.80 -9.85
C GLU A 195 -21.17 -18.45 -9.68
N THR A 196 -20.25 -18.33 -8.72
CA THR A 196 -19.38 -17.15 -8.61
C THR A 196 -18.39 -17.14 -9.76
N ARG A 197 -18.22 -15.97 -10.39
CA ARG A 197 -17.22 -15.75 -11.44
C ARG A 197 -15.88 -15.36 -10.84
N GLY A 198 -14.81 -15.84 -11.46
CA GLY A 198 -13.45 -15.49 -11.09
C GLY A 198 -12.58 -15.22 -12.30
N HIS A 199 -11.63 -14.31 -12.14
CA HIS A 199 -10.63 -13.98 -13.14
C HIS A 199 -9.33 -14.69 -12.84
N VAL A 200 -8.79 -15.39 -13.83
CA VAL A 200 -7.49 -16.04 -13.77
C VAL A 200 -6.42 -14.96 -13.87
N LEU A 201 -5.71 -14.72 -12.77
CA LEU A 201 -4.62 -13.74 -12.72
C LEU A 201 -3.30 -14.33 -13.20
N LYS A 202 -3.02 -15.58 -12.83
CA LYS A 202 -1.75 -16.25 -13.13
C LYS A 202 -1.88 -17.76 -13.06
N ALA A 203 -1.32 -18.47 -14.05
CA ALA A 203 -1.12 -19.91 -13.96
C ALA A 203 0.10 -20.21 -13.08
N ILE A 204 -0.04 -21.10 -12.10
CA ILE A 204 1.04 -21.50 -11.18
C ILE A 204 1.55 -22.90 -11.50
N GLY A 205 0.69 -23.79 -11.99
CA GLY A 205 1.03 -25.14 -12.45
C GLY A 205 0.30 -25.50 -13.73
N GLU A 206 0.35 -26.77 -14.12
CA GLU A 206 -0.31 -27.26 -15.34
C GLU A 206 -1.83 -27.05 -15.30
N ASN A 207 -2.46 -27.36 -14.16
CA ASN A 207 -3.91 -27.22 -13.97
C ASN A 207 -4.28 -26.32 -12.77
N THR A 208 -3.31 -25.61 -12.17
CA THR A 208 -3.59 -24.75 -11.01
C THR A 208 -3.33 -23.30 -11.34
N ALA A 209 -4.30 -22.45 -11.05
CA ALA A 209 -4.18 -21.02 -11.25
C ALA A 209 -4.58 -20.23 -10.01
N LEU A 210 -4.04 -19.01 -9.94
CA LEU A 210 -4.49 -17.99 -9.02
C LEU A 210 -5.71 -17.30 -9.63
N VAL A 211 -6.84 -17.41 -8.95
CA VAL A 211 -8.13 -16.88 -9.41
C VAL A 211 -8.61 -15.83 -8.42
N ARG A 212 -9.03 -14.65 -8.91
CA ARG A 212 -9.73 -13.62 -8.15
C ARG A 212 -11.23 -13.75 -8.37
N TRP A 213 -11.94 -14.20 -7.36
CA TRP A 213 -13.39 -14.35 -7.38
C TRP A 213 -14.06 -13.01 -7.09
N GLU A 214 -15.14 -12.70 -7.79
CA GLU A 214 -15.95 -11.51 -7.55
C GLU A 214 -16.98 -11.83 -6.46
N VAL A 215 -16.61 -11.62 -5.20
CA VAL A 215 -17.49 -11.85 -4.04
C VAL A 215 -17.71 -10.52 -3.32
N SER A 216 -18.96 -10.14 -3.13
CA SER A 216 -19.33 -9.08 -2.20
C SER A 216 -19.49 -9.68 -0.82
N PHE A 217 -18.52 -9.42 0.07
CA PHE A 217 -18.74 -9.68 1.48
C PHE A 217 -19.59 -8.55 2.03
N GLN A 218 -20.83 -8.84 2.40
CA GLN A 218 -21.42 -8.05 3.48
C GLN A 218 -20.59 -8.38 4.71
N MET A 219 -19.62 -7.52 5.02
CA MET A 219 -18.89 -7.54 6.29
C MET A 219 -19.87 -7.16 7.40
N ALA A 220 -20.82 -8.04 7.69
CA ALA A 220 -21.55 -8.03 8.94
C ALA A 220 -20.49 -8.34 10.00
N LEU A 221 -20.05 -7.28 10.68
CA LEU A 221 -19.16 -7.30 11.83
C LEU A 221 -19.44 -8.50 12.73
N PHE A 222 -18.39 -9.25 13.06
CA PHE A 222 -18.34 -10.06 14.28
C PHE A 222 -18.43 -9.15 15.51
#